data_AF-A0A7S2TJL1-F1
#
_entry.id   AF-A0A7S2TJL1-F1
#
_cell.length_a   1.000
_cell.length_b   1.000
_cell.length_c   1.000
_cell.angle_alpha   90.00
_cell.angle_beta   90.00
_cell.angle_gamma   90.00
#
_symmetry.space_group_name_H-M   'P 1'
#
loop_
_entity.id
_entity.type
_entity.pdbx_description
1 polymer ?
#
loop_
_entity_poly.entity_id
_entity_poly.type
_entity_poly.pdbx_seq_one_letter_code
_entity_poly.pdbx_strand_id
1 'polypeptide(L)'
;QIRQIPPTRQVDEQHDTADRMPEQKQYTIAEVAKHNKNDDCWIIINGGVYDVTKFAKYHPGGKKILLKEGGKDSSKKFKMFHGGHVLKKYDKKLKIGTVVKAKL
;
A
#
# COMPACT_ATOMS: atom_id res chain seq x y z
N GLN A 1 -51.65 -0.09 -31.82
CA GLN A 1 -50.31 0.29 -31.30
C GLN A 1 -50.29 -0.01 -29.81
N ILE A 2 -49.78 -1.18 -29.43
CA ILE A 2 -49.71 -1.63 -28.04
C ILE A 2 -48.28 -2.16 -27.86
N ARG A 3 -47.47 -1.45 -27.08
CA ARG A 3 -46.06 -1.72 -26.85
C ARG A 3 -45.95 -2.97 -25.98
N GLN A 4 -45.33 -4.02 -26.53
CA GLN A 4 -44.92 -5.18 -25.74
C GLN A 4 -43.70 -4.78 -24.89
N ILE A 5 -43.80 -5.03 -23.59
CA ILE A 5 -42.76 -4.81 -22.59
C ILE A 5 -41.99 -6.14 -22.49
N PRO A 6 -40.66 -6.17 -22.67
CA PRO A 6 -39.90 -7.40 -22.52
C PRO A 6 -39.81 -7.84 -21.04
N PRO A 7 -39.82 -9.14 -20.76
CA PRO A 7 -39.74 -9.67 -19.40
C PRO A 7 -38.35 -9.44 -18.79
N THR A 8 -38.38 -9.06 -17.51
CA THR A 8 -37.24 -8.83 -16.62
C THR A 8 -36.25 -10.00 -16.67
N ARG A 9 -35.02 -9.72 -17.08
CA ARG A 9 -33.89 -10.66 -17.01
C ARG A 9 -33.46 -10.75 -15.54
N GLN A 10 -33.94 -11.78 -14.84
CA GLN A 10 -33.31 -12.23 -13.61
C GLN A 10 -31.91 -12.72 -13.98
N VAL A 11 -30.89 -12.03 -13.51
CA VAL A 11 -29.51 -12.53 -13.50
C VAL A 11 -29.25 -12.93 -12.06
N ASP A 12 -29.19 -14.23 -11.85
CA ASP A 12 -28.94 -14.87 -10.57
C ASP A 12 -27.66 -14.31 -9.92
N GLU A 13 -27.89 -13.76 -8.73
CA GLU A 13 -26.90 -13.33 -7.77
C GLU A 13 -26.22 -14.58 -7.21
N GLN A 14 -25.08 -14.96 -7.78
CA GLN A 14 -24.24 -16.02 -7.23
C GLN A 14 -22.92 -15.40 -6.74
N HIS A 15 -22.99 -14.89 -5.52
CA HIS A 15 -21.83 -14.54 -4.71
C HIS A 15 -21.18 -15.84 -4.17
N ASP A 16 -20.25 -16.40 -4.93
CA ASP A 16 -19.23 -17.30 -4.37
C ASP A 16 -18.05 -16.43 -3.90
N THR A 17 -18.14 -15.90 -2.69
CA THR A 17 -17.05 -15.15 -2.05
C THR A 17 -16.21 -16.07 -1.18
N ALA A 18 -15.47 -16.98 -1.82
CA ALA A 18 -14.33 -17.63 -1.17
C ALA A 18 -13.13 -16.66 -1.17
N ASP A 19 -12.91 -16.01 -0.02
CA ASP A 19 -11.63 -15.44 0.44
C ASP A 19 -10.77 -14.68 -0.59
N ARG A 20 -11.36 -13.81 -1.43
CA ARG A 20 -10.54 -12.89 -2.22
C ARG A 20 -10.10 -11.73 -1.34
N MET A 21 -9.01 -11.91 -0.59
CA MET A 21 -8.28 -10.81 0.03
C MET A 21 -8.09 -9.72 -1.05
N PRO A 22 -8.37 -8.43 -0.75
CA PRO A 22 -8.29 -7.37 -1.75
C PRO A 22 -6.90 -7.39 -2.38
N GLU A 23 -6.87 -7.49 -3.71
CA GLU A 23 -5.66 -7.60 -4.52
C GLU A 23 -4.69 -6.48 -4.11
N GLN A 24 -3.69 -6.83 -3.31
CA GLN A 24 -2.75 -5.84 -2.78
C GLN A 24 -1.93 -5.31 -3.96
N LYS A 25 -1.95 -3.99 -4.17
CA LYS A 25 -1.17 -3.36 -5.24
C LYS A 25 0.30 -3.77 -5.16
N GLN A 26 0.90 -4.04 -6.30
CA GLN A 26 2.29 -4.45 -6.41
C GLN A 26 3.11 -3.34 -7.06
N TYR A 27 4.29 -3.06 -6.51
CA TYR A 27 5.20 -2.04 -7.01
C TYR A 27 6.58 -2.65 -7.25
N THR A 28 7.31 -2.16 -8.24
CA THR A 28 8.74 -2.50 -8.35
C THR A 28 9.56 -1.62 -7.41
N ILE A 29 10.77 -2.04 -7.06
CA ILE A 29 11.71 -1.20 -6.29
C ILE A 29 12.00 0.10 -7.06
N ALA A 30 12.11 0.03 -8.40
CA ALA A 30 12.31 1.19 -9.25
C ALA A 30 11.14 2.17 -9.21
N GLU A 31 9.90 1.68 -9.10
CA GLU A 31 8.73 2.54 -8.91
C GLU A 31 8.80 3.24 -7.56
N VAL A 32 9.02 2.50 -6.48
CA VAL A 32 9.11 3.08 -5.13
C VAL A 32 10.24 4.11 -5.05
N ALA A 33 11.37 3.89 -5.73
CA ALA A 33 12.52 4.81 -5.74
C ALA A 33 12.20 6.23 -6.28
N LYS A 34 11.13 6.39 -7.07
CA LYS A 34 10.68 7.70 -7.57
C LYS A 34 10.05 8.56 -6.46
N HIS A 35 9.51 7.93 -5.43
CA HIS A 35 8.78 8.57 -4.33
C HIS A 35 9.72 8.90 -3.16
N ASN A 36 10.58 9.90 -3.37
CA ASN A 36 11.65 10.27 -2.43
C ASN A 36 11.65 11.78 -2.06
N LYS A 37 10.53 12.46 -2.28
CA LYS A 37 10.37 13.90 -2.06
C LYS A 37 9.55 14.21 -0.82
N ASN A 38 9.53 15.48 -0.44
CA ASN A 38 8.90 15.95 0.79
C ASN A 38 7.36 15.77 0.81
N ASP A 39 6.76 15.93 -0.35
CA ASP A 39 5.35 15.84 -0.69
C ASP A 39 4.99 14.54 -1.40
N ASP A 40 5.97 13.65 -1.57
CA ASP A 40 5.82 12.34 -2.20
C ASP A 40 6.92 11.38 -1.71
N CYS A 41 6.69 10.73 -0.57
CA CYS A 41 7.69 9.90 0.11
C CYS A 41 7.14 8.51 0.44
N TRP A 42 7.67 7.49 -0.21
CA TRP A 42 7.36 6.10 0.10
C TRP A 42 8.57 5.38 0.68
N ILE A 43 8.34 4.35 1.47
CA ILE A 43 9.40 3.48 2.00
C ILE A 43 8.98 2.02 1.94
N ILE A 44 9.96 1.12 1.87
CA ILE A 44 9.73 -0.32 1.91
C ILE A 44 10.13 -0.85 3.29
N ILE A 45 9.21 -1.53 3.97
CA ILE A 45 9.46 -2.22 5.24
C ILE A 45 8.96 -3.67 5.15
N ASN A 46 9.87 -4.63 5.27
CA ASN A 46 9.62 -6.08 5.17
C ASN A 46 8.79 -6.45 3.93
N GLY A 47 9.11 -5.85 2.77
CA GLY A 47 8.42 -6.09 1.50
C GLY A 47 7.08 -5.36 1.34
N GLY A 48 6.56 -4.69 2.37
CA GLY A 48 5.42 -3.78 2.26
C GLY A 48 5.86 -2.40 1.77
N VAL A 49 5.04 -1.76 0.94
CA VAL A 49 5.23 -0.36 0.49
C VAL A 49 4.31 0.53 1.31
N TYR A 50 4.88 1.58 1.91
CA TYR A 50 4.16 2.50 2.78
C TYR A 50 4.32 3.93 2.27
N ASP A 51 3.19 4.61 2.09
CA ASP A 51 3.18 6.05 1.86
C ASP A 51 3.30 6.77 3.22
N VAL A 52 4.45 7.41 3.43
CA VAL A 52 4.75 8.14 4.66
C VAL A 52 4.64 9.65 4.49
N THR A 53 4.21 10.14 3.33
CA THR A 53 4.15 11.58 2.99
C THR A 53 3.44 12.40 4.07
N LYS A 54 2.20 12.02 4.39
CA LYS A 54 1.40 12.72 5.42
C LYS A 54 1.84 12.36 6.83
N PHE A 55 2.40 11.16 7.02
CA PHE A 55 2.85 10.68 8.32
C PHE A 55 4.16 11.36 8.77
N ALA A 56 4.96 11.87 7.84
CA ALA A 56 6.29 12.37 8.16
C ALA A 56 6.30 13.51 9.20
N LYS A 57 5.24 14.32 9.25
CA LYS A 57 5.05 15.37 10.28
C LYS A 57 4.69 14.84 11.68
N TYR A 58 4.20 13.61 11.77
CA TYR A 58 3.78 12.95 13.02
C TYR A 58 4.78 11.90 13.48
N HIS A 59 5.86 11.68 12.73
CA HIS A 59 6.86 10.67 13.06
C HIS A 59 7.69 11.11 14.28
N PRO A 60 7.71 10.36 15.40
CA PRO A 60 8.44 10.74 16.61
C PRO A 60 9.95 10.88 16.41
N GLY A 61 10.54 10.08 15.51
CA GLY A 61 11.96 10.21 15.13
C GLY A 61 12.25 11.42 14.21
N GLY A 62 11.25 12.27 13.97
CA GLY A 62 11.32 13.45 13.13
C GLY A 62 11.10 13.16 11.65
N LYS A 63 10.73 14.22 10.91
CA LYS A 63 10.47 14.16 9.47
C LYS A 63 11.72 13.86 8.63
N LYS A 64 12.86 14.45 9.01
CA LYS A 64 14.11 14.38 8.23
C LYS A 64 14.62 12.96 8.02
N ILE A 65 14.41 12.05 8.99
CA ILE A 65 14.88 10.66 8.85
C ILE A 65 14.04 9.90 7.82
N LEU A 66 12.74 10.12 7.75
CA LEU A 66 11.89 9.48 6.73
C LEU A 66 12.23 9.96 5.33
N LEU A 67 12.48 11.26 5.15
CA LEU A 67 12.89 11.79 3.84
C LEU A 67 14.24 11.25 3.36
N LYS A 68 15.20 11.04 4.28
CA LYS A 68 16.48 10.38 3.95
C LYS A 68 16.29 8.93 3.48
N GLU A 69 15.24 8.29 3.96
CA GLU A 69 14.86 6.92 3.64
C GLU A 69 13.85 6.81 2.49
N GLY A 70 13.33 7.93 1.98
CA GLY A 70 12.38 7.97 0.88
C GLY A 70 12.90 7.24 -0.35
N GLY A 71 12.03 6.42 -0.94
CA GLY A 71 12.29 5.58 -2.09
C GLY A 71 13.16 4.36 -1.83
N LYS A 72 13.40 3.97 -0.57
CA LYS A 72 14.35 2.89 -0.23
C LYS A 72 13.70 1.75 0.55
N ASP A 73 14.41 0.64 0.61
CA ASP A 73 14.19 -0.39 1.61
C ASP A 73 14.85 -0.02 2.93
N SER A 74 14.01 0.36 3.89
CA SER A 74 14.41 0.78 5.23
C SER A 74 14.13 -0.28 6.28
N SER A 75 13.90 -1.53 5.88
CA SER A 75 13.59 -2.64 6.79
C SER A 75 14.63 -2.81 7.89
N LYS A 76 15.92 -2.75 7.53
CA LYS A 76 17.02 -2.88 8.50
C LYS A 76 17.01 -1.71 9.49
N LYS A 77 16.91 -0.48 8.99
CA LYS A 77 16.90 0.73 9.82
C LYS A 77 15.67 0.76 10.73
N PHE A 78 14.49 0.40 10.22
CA PHE A 78 13.28 0.31 11.01
C PHE A 78 13.44 -0.65 12.19
N LYS A 79 13.98 -1.86 11.97
CA LYS A 79 14.21 -2.87 13.02
C LYS A 79 15.18 -2.40 14.12
N MET A 80 16.10 -1.49 13.82
CA MET A 80 17.05 -0.94 14.81
C MET A 80 16.39 0.03 15.79
N PHE A 81 15.31 0.71 15.38
CA PHE A 81 14.67 1.77 16.17
C PHE A 81 13.22 1.44 16.59
N HIS A 82 12.59 0.43 16.00
CA HIS A 82 11.18 0.10 16.19
C HIS A 82 10.95 -1.40 16.34
N GLY A 83 10.11 -1.76 17.32
CA GLY A 83 9.57 -3.11 17.44
C GLY A 83 8.47 -3.40 16.42
N GLY A 84 8.21 -4.69 16.15
CA GLY A 84 7.21 -5.11 15.17
C GLY A 84 5.77 -4.64 15.46
N HIS A 85 5.45 -4.32 16.72
CA HIS A 85 4.13 -3.78 17.11
C HIS A 85 3.84 -2.41 16.47
N VAL A 86 4.88 -1.60 16.18
CA VAL A 86 4.72 -0.31 15.51
C VAL A 86 4.15 -0.52 14.11
N LEU A 87 4.71 -1.49 13.37
CA LEU A 87 4.23 -1.80 12.03
C LEU A 87 2.78 -2.26 12.08
N LYS A 88 2.41 -3.18 13.00
CA LYS A 88 1.02 -3.64 13.16
C LYS A 88 0.02 -2.50 13.39
N LYS A 89 0.41 -1.45 14.13
CA LYS A 89 -0.43 -0.28 14.41
C LYS A 89 -0.67 0.59 13.17
N TYR A 90 0.36 0.76 12.33
CA TYR A 90 0.33 1.68 11.19
C TYR A 90 0.11 0.99 9.84
N ASP A 91 0.22 -0.35 9.77
CA ASP A 91 0.12 -1.14 8.53
C ASP A 91 -1.16 -0.81 7.77
N LYS A 92 -2.32 -0.95 8.43
CA LYS A 92 -3.64 -0.66 7.85
C LYS A 92 -3.84 0.78 7.37
N LYS A 93 -3.01 1.73 7.86
CA LYS A 93 -3.17 3.17 7.57
C LYS A 93 -2.21 3.67 6.51
N LEU A 94 -1.00 3.12 6.47
CA LEU A 94 0.09 3.64 5.66
C LEU A 94 0.46 2.70 4.51
N LYS A 95 0.15 1.41 4.61
CA LYS A 95 0.51 0.44 3.58
C LYS A 95 -0.36 0.66 2.34
N ILE A 96 0.31 0.82 1.21
CA ILE A 96 -0.31 1.02 -0.10
C ILE A 96 -0.11 -0.18 -1.03
N GLY A 97 0.67 -1.18 -0.61
CA GLY A 97 0.89 -2.42 -1.34
C GLY A 97 2.15 -3.17 -0.91
N THR A 98 2.71 -3.96 -1.82
CA THR A 98 3.93 -4.74 -1.61
C THR A 98 4.91 -4.57 -2.78
N VAL A 99 6.19 -4.80 -2.53
CA VAL A 99 7.17 -4.83 -3.61
C VAL A 99 7.23 -6.20 -4.27
N VAL A 100 7.41 -6.20 -5.58
CA VAL A 100 7.72 -7.39 -6.37
C VAL A 100 9.04 -7.21 -7.10
N LYS A 101 9.74 -8.34 -7.28
CA LYS A 101 10.88 -8.37 -8.19
C LYS A 101 10.37 -8.15 -9.61
N ALA A 102 11.08 -7.34 -10.39
CA ALA A 102 10.80 -7.23 -11.81
C ALA A 102 10.81 -8.64 -12.42
N LYS A 103 9.76 -8.99 -13.16
CA LYS A 103 9.79 -10.19 -13.99
C LYS A 103 10.79 -9.90 -15.11
N LEU A 104 11.89 -10.66 -15.11
CA LEU A 104 12.90 -10.67 -16.17
C LEU A 104 12.30 -11.24 -17.46
#